data_AF-R9MRE9-F1
#
_entry.id   AF-R9MRE9-F1
#
_cell.length_a   1.000
_cell.length_b   1.000
_cell.length_c   1.000
_cell.angle_alpha   90.00
_cell.angle_beta   90.00
_cell.angle_gamma   90.00
#
_symmetry.space_group_name_H-M   'P 1'
#
loop_
_entity.id
_entity.type
_entity.pdbx_description
1 polymer ?
#
loop_
_entity_poly.entity_id
_entity_poly.type
_entity_poly.pdbx_seq_one_letter_code
_entity_poly.pdbx_strand_id
1 'polypeptide(L)' 'MAINKKFTEYELEIIKLALNQLDLTGKIDVACPRCAGKLVGTSVSTSYSIECENKCGIKASARGI' A
#
# COMPACT_ATOMS: atom_id res chain seq x y z
N MET A 1 -11.07 -12.70 -1.69
CA MET A 1 -10.35 -11.50 -1.21
C MET A 1 -10.44 -11.44 0.30
N ALA A 2 -9.34 -11.71 1.03
CA ALA A 2 -9.32 -11.57 2.48
C ALA A 2 -8.73 -10.21 2.85
N ILE A 3 -9.57 -9.16 2.88
CA ILE A 3 -9.19 -7.85 3.42
C ILE A 3 -9.37 -7.92 4.94
N ASN A 4 -8.51 -8.71 5.61
CA ASN A 4 -8.57 -8.92 7.06
C ASN A 4 -7.73 -7.86 7.78
N LYS A 5 -8.32 -6.66 7.92
CA LYS A 5 -8.15 -5.67 9.00
C LYS A 5 -8.92 -4.42 8.54
N LYS A 6 -9.82 -3.91 9.38
CA LYS A 6 -10.59 -2.69 9.13
C LYS A 6 -9.62 -1.53 8.86
N PHE A 7 -9.33 -1.28 7.58
CA PHE A 7 -8.72 -0.03 7.16
C PHE A 7 -9.82 1.02 7.20
N THR A 8 -9.57 2.11 7.89
CA THR A 8 -10.44 3.29 7.83
C THR A 8 -10.46 3.81 6.40
N GLU A 9 -11.52 4.48 5.95
CA GLU A 9 -11.63 5.03 4.58
C GLU A 9 -10.39 5.86 4.21
N TYR A 10 -9.87 6.61 5.18
CA TYR A 10 -8.63 7.37 5.07
C TYR A 10 -7.38 6.50 4.78
N GLU A 11 -7.25 5.35 5.44
CA GLU A 11 -6.12 4.44 5.17
C GLU A 11 -6.23 3.82 3.78
N LEU A 12 -7.45 3.52 3.33
CA LEU A 12 -7.74 3.00 2.00
C LEU A 12 -7.38 4.02 0.90
N GLU A 13 -7.68 5.29 1.10
CA GLU A 13 -7.29 6.36 0.18
C GLU A 13 -5.78 6.46 0.06
N ILE A 14 -5.04 6.49 1.18
CA ILE A 14 -3.57 6.54 1.16
C ILE A 14 -3.00 5.30 0.46
N ILE A 15 -3.54 4.11 0.71
CA ILE A 15 -3.10 2.88 0.04
C ILE A 15 -3.38 2.94 -1.47
N LYS A 16 -4.55 3.43 -1.91
CA LYS A 16 -4.84 3.62 -3.33
C LYS A 16 -3.90 4.63 -3.97
N LEU A 17 -3.59 5.72 -3.27
CA LEU A 17 -2.66 6.75 -3.74
C LEU A 17 -1.24 6.18 -3.84
N ALA A 18 -0.83 5.35 -2.89
CA ALA A 18 0.42 4.59 -2.93
C ALA A 18 0.49 3.65 -4.13
N LEU A 19 -0.58 2.88 -4.41
CA LEU A 19 -0.65 1.99 -5.58
C LEU A 19 -0.52 2.78 -6.88
N ASN A 20 -1.25 3.89 -6.98
CA ASN A 20 -1.24 4.73 -8.17
C ASN A 20 0.14 5.37 -8.41
N GLN A 21 0.82 5.83 -7.36
CA GLN A 21 2.19 6.34 -7.48
C GLN A 21 3.18 5.24 -7.87
N LEU A 22 3.05 4.05 -7.30
CA LEU A 22 3.88 2.91 -7.67
C LEU A 22 3.69 2.52 -9.13
N ASP A 23 2.46 2.58 -9.64
CA ASP A 23 2.13 2.32 -11.05
C ASP A 23 2.65 3.42 -11.99
N LEU A 24 2.39 4.69 -11.65
CA LEU A 24 2.74 5.85 -12.51
C LEU A 24 4.23 6.20 -12.48
N THR A 25 4.87 6.12 -11.32
CA THR A 25 6.23 6.63 -11.09
C THR A 25 7.21 5.56 -10.62
N GLY A 26 6.74 4.36 -10.27
CA GLY A 26 7.59 3.29 -9.74
C GLY A 26 8.06 3.52 -8.30
N LYS A 27 7.56 4.57 -7.62
CA LYS A 27 7.94 4.94 -6.25
C LYS A 27 6.70 5.31 -5.45
N ILE A 28 6.77 5.16 -4.13
CA ILE A 28 5.69 5.54 -3.22
C ILE A 28 6.20 6.69 -2.35
N ASP A 29 5.58 7.87 -2.51
CA ASP A 29 5.92 9.08 -1.73
C ASP A 29 4.94 9.35 -0.59
N VAL A 30 3.94 8.49 -0.40
CA VAL A 30 3.01 8.60 0.73
C VAL A 30 3.54 7.89 1.97
N ALA A 31 3.31 8.52 3.12
CA ALA A 31 3.62 7.95 4.42
C ALA A 31 2.52 7.01 4.92
N CYS A 32 2.90 6.04 5.74
CA CYS A 32 1.99 5.08 6.34
C CYS A 32 1.07 5.77 7.36
N PRO A 33 -0.26 5.71 7.20
CA PRO A 33 -1.21 6.45 8.05
C PRO A 33 -1.15 6.07 9.53
N ARG A 34 -0.62 4.89 9.87
CA ARG A 34 -0.55 4.42 11.27
C ARG A 34 0.72 4.81 12.02
N CYS A 35 1.83 4.97 11.32
CA CYS A 35 3.15 5.09 11.93
C CYS A 35 3.99 6.19 11.29
N ALA A 36 3.42 6.93 10.32
CA ALA A 36 4.09 7.92 9.48
C ALA A 36 5.38 7.41 8.80
N GLY A 37 5.61 6.09 8.77
CA GLY A 37 6.78 5.48 8.16
C GLY A 37 6.67 5.42 6.63
N LYS A 38 7.77 5.08 5.96
CA LYS A 38 7.75 4.90 4.50
C LYS A 38 6.94 3.67 4.10
N LEU A 39 6.13 3.82 3.07
CA LEU A 39 5.48 2.71 2.37
C LEU A 39 6.40 2.24 1.25
N VAL A 40 6.63 0.94 1.18
CA VAL A 40 7.41 0.29 0.13
C VAL A 40 6.48 -0.60 -0.68
N GLY A 41 6.57 -0.45 -1.99
CA GLY A 41 5.73 -1.14 -2.96
C GLY A 41 6.57 -2.13 -3.75
N THR A 42 6.08 -3.35 -3.85
CA THR A 42 6.64 -4.40 -4.71
C THR A 42 5.61 -4.74 -5.77
N SER A 43 5.93 -4.51 -7.03
CA SER A 43 5.16 -5.00 -8.18
C SER A 43 5.77 -6.33 -8.65
N VAL A 44 4.96 -7.39 -8.71
CA VAL A 44 5.34 -8.71 -9.21
C VAL A 44 4.37 -9.08 -10.34
N SER A 45 4.80 -8.88 -11.59
CA SER A 45 4.14 -9.21 -12.87
C SER A 45 2.70 -8.72 -13.06
N THR A 46 1.77 -9.17 -12.20
CA THR A 46 0.33 -8.84 -12.22
C THR A 46 -0.19 -8.54 -10.81
N SER A 47 0.68 -8.50 -9.79
CA SER A 47 0.31 -8.26 -8.40
C SER A 47 1.11 -7.09 -7.84
N TYR A 48 0.43 -6.18 -7.17
CA TYR A 48 1.03 -5.04 -6.49
C TYR A 48 0.88 -5.25 -4.98
N SER A 49 1.98 -5.32 -4.25
CA SER A 49 1.98 -5.41 -2.79
C SER A 49 2.60 -4.16 -2.21
N ILE A 50 1.92 -3.52 -1.28
CA ILE A 50 2.43 -2.40 -0.49
C ILE A 50 2.53 -2.85 0.95
N GLU A 51 3.69 -2.63 1.52
CA GLU A 51 3.98 -2.87 2.93
C GLU A 51 4.62 -1.63 3.54
N CYS A 52 4.43 -1.43 4.84
CA CYS A 52 5.17 -0.38 5.53
C CYS A 52 6.49 -0.92 6.07
N GLU A 53 7.58 -0.20 5.80
CA GLU A 53 8.94 -0.54 6.26
C GLU A 53 9.00 -0.71 7.79
N ASN A 54 8.25 0.12 8.52
CA ASN A 54 8.25 0.14 9.97
C ASN A 54 7.42 -1.01 10.61
N LYS A 55 6.98 -2.00 9.81
CA LYS A 55 6.18 -3.17 10.24
C LYS A 55 4.98 -2.80 11.13
N CYS A 56 4.34 -1.67 10.84
CA CYS A 56 3.18 -1.14 11.56
C CYS A 56 1.91 -2.02 11.43
N GLY A 57 2.04 -3.15 10.74
CA GLY A 57 0.95 -4.07 10.45
C GLY A 57 0.10 -3.70 9.23
N ILE A 58 0.44 -2.62 8.52
CA ILE A 58 -0.17 -2.31 7.21
C ILE A 58 0.53 -3.17 6.14
N LYS A 59 -0.22 -4.14 5.63
CA LYS A 59 0.06 -4.80 4.36
C LYS A 59 -1.19 -4.70 3.49
N ALA A 60 -1.04 -4.22 2.29
CA ALA A 60 -2.10 -4.16 1.29
C ALA A 60 -1.60 -4.83 0.03
N SER A 61 -2.28 -5.89 -0.40
CA SER A 61 -1.95 -6.58 -1.64
C SER A 61 -3.11 -6.37 -2.60
N ALA A 62 -2.84 -5.65 -3.69
CA ALA A 62 -3.73 -5.55 -4.83
C ALA A 62 -3.33 -6.61 -5.86
N ARG A 63 -4.26 -7.50 -6.19
CA ARG A 63 -4.08 -8.45 -7.30
C ARG A 63 -4.63 -7.77 -8.55
N GLY A 64 -3.77 -7.49 -9.52
CA GLY A 64 -4.20 -7.08 -10.85
C GLY A 64 -4.99 -8.22 -11.50
N ILE A 65 -6.08 -7.86 -12.17
CA ILE A 65 -7.02 -8.76 -12.84
C ILE A 65 -6.48 -9.06 -14.24
#